data_AF-A0A5V9P0X6-F1
#
_entry.id   AF-A0A5V9P0X6-F1
#
_cell.length_a   1.000
_cell.length_b   1.000
_cell.length_c   1.000
_cell.angle_alpha   90.00
_cell.angle_beta   90.00
_cell.angle_gamma   90.00
#
_symmetry.space_group_name_H-M   'P 1'
#
loop_
_entity.id
_entity.type
_entity.pdbx_description
1 polymer ?
#
loop_
_entity_poly.entity_id
_entity_poly.type
_entity_poly.pdbx_seq_one_letter_code
_entity_poly.pdbx_strand_id
1 'polypeptide(L)'
;MKKVSNAVCPQCSDTINVWFDLNVEVRYAVKPDGSLSRPAIVTDTTGESRFGLRCTSCDWSVHGEDDEIDNYDSIISRGAERAEKVQLSLKR
;
A
#
# COMPACT_ATOMS: atom_id res chain seq x y z
N MET A 1 -17.30 -13.14 -15.01
CA MET A 1 -16.11 -12.26 -15.11
C MET A 1 -14.87 -13.11 -14.82
N LYS A 2 -13.91 -13.17 -15.74
CA LYS A 2 -12.70 -14.01 -15.58
C LYS A 2 -11.78 -13.33 -14.56
N LYS A 3 -11.61 -13.96 -13.40
CA LYS A 3 -10.62 -13.55 -12.40
C LYS A 3 -9.22 -13.69 -13.02
N VAL A 4 -8.54 -12.57 -13.25
CA VAL A 4 -7.16 -12.59 -13.76
C VAL A 4 -6.27 -13.06 -12.61
N SER A 5 -5.90 -14.34 -12.63
CA SER A 5 -5.11 -15.00 -11.59
C SER A 5 -3.62 -14.66 -11.64
N ASN A 6 -3.13 -14.15 -12.78
CA ASN A 6 -1.75 -13.72 -12.99
C ASN A 6 -1.76 -12.39 -13.74
N ALA A 7 -1.86 -11.27 -13.04
CA ALA A 7 -1.65 -9.98 -13.69
C ALA A 7 -0.15 -9.80 -13.94
N VAL A 8 0.17 -9.57 -15.21
CA VAL A 8 1.50 -9.19 -15.70
C VAL A 8 1.39 -7.81 -16.34
N CYS A 9 2.52 -7.15 -16.56
CA CYS A 9 2.53 -5.85 -17.20
C CYS A 9 1.96 -5.95 -18.62
N PRO A 10 0.98 -5.11 -19.01
CA PRO A 10 0.40 -5.16 -20.35
C PRO A 10 1.37 -4.71 -21.45
N GLN A 11 2.43 -3.98 -21.11
CA GLN A 11 3.41 -3.46 -22.09
C GLN A 11 4.55 -4.44 -22.37
N CYS A 12 5.08 -5.11 -21.34
CA CYS A 12 6.27 -5.96 -21.46
C CYS A 12 6.11 -7.38 -20.91
N SER A 13 4.91 -7.73 -20.40
CA SER A 13 4.60 -9.05 -19.80
C SER A 13 5.42 -9.40 -18.55
N ASP A 14 6.15 -8.45 -17.97
CA ASP A 14 6.92 -8.68 -16.73
C ASP A 14 6.05 -8.54 -15.46
N THR A 15 6.67 -8.79 -14.31
CA THR A 15 6.07 -8.75 -12.99
C THR A 15 5.61 -7.33 -12.64
N ILE A 16 4.43 -7.23 -12.02
CA ILE A 16 3.90 -5.97 -11.48
C ILE A 16 3.89 -6.01 -9.95
N ASN A 17 4.15 -4.86 -9.34
CA ASN A 17 4.00 -4.63 -7.91
C ASN A 17 2.65 -3.98 -7.64
N VAL A 18 1.92 -4.47 -6.64
CA VAL A 18 0.87 -3.70 -5.99
C VAL A 18 1.49 -2.88 -4.86
N TRP A 19 1.18 -1.60 -4.79
CA TRP A 19 1.75 -0.68 -3.81
C TRP A 19 0.65 0.09 -3.07
N PHE A 20 0.93 0.42 -1.81
CA PHE A 20 0.05 1.19 -0.93
C PHE A 20 0.89 2.21 -0.16
N ASP A 21 0.46 3.47 -0.21
CA ASP A 21 0.93 4.54 0.65
C ASP A 21 -0.06 4.67 1.81
N LEU A 22 0.42 4.31 3.00
CA LEU A 22 -0.45 4.06 4.15
C LEU A 22 -0.66 5.29 5.05
N ASN A 23 -0.07 6.45 4.71
CA ASN A 23 -0.15 7.69 5.48
C ASN A 23 -0.08 7.44 7.00
N VAL A 24 1.05 6.89 7.45
CA VAL A 24 1.23 6.53 8.86
C VAL A 24 2.25 7.46 9.51
N GLU A 25 1.87 8.04 10.64
CA GLU A 25 2.77 8.76 11.53
C GLU A 25 3.15 7.89 12.74
N VAL A 26 4.46 7.82 13.03
CA VAL A 26 5.00 7.08 14.18
C VAL A 26 5.52 8.10 15.19
N ARG A 27 4.88 8.17 16.37
CA ARG A 27 5.24 9.08 17.47
C ARG A 27 5.94 8.34 18.59
N TYR A 28 6.92 8.99 19.21
CA TYR A 28 7.53 8.54 20.46
C TYR A 28 7.42 9.64 21.50
N ALA A 29 6.99 9.29 22.71
CA ALA A 29 7.16 10.20 23.84
C ALA A 29 8.60 10.10 24.34
N VAL A 30 9.26 11.25 24.44
CA VAL A 30 10.57 11.36 25.10
C VAL A 30 10.31 11.51 26.60
N LYS A 31 10.82 10.58 27.40
CA LYS A 31 10.72 10.64 28.86
C LYS A 31 11.77 11.61 29.43
N PRO A 32 11.61 12.08 30.69
CA PRO A 32 12.57 12.99 31.31
C PRO A 32 14.01 12.44 31.42
N ASP A 33 14.18 11.12 31.40
CA ASP A 33 15.48 10.44 31.39
C ASP A 33 16.11 10.30 29.99
N GLY A 34 15.45 10.85 28.96
CA GLY A 34 15.87 10.77 27.56
C GLY A 34 15.50 9.45 26.86
N SER A 35 14.89 8.48 27.56
CA SER A 35 14.42 7.24 26.95
C SER A 35 13.14 7.47 26.14
N LEU A 36 12.91 6.62 25.13
CA LEU A 36 11.70 6.66 24.31
C LEU A 36 10.61 5.73 24.88
N SER A 37 9.35 6.12 24.70
CA SER A 37 8.21 5.22 24.91
C SER A 37 8.13 4.15 23.81
N ARG A 38 7.19 3.22 23.97
CA ARG A 38 6.71 2.44 22.81
C ARG A 38 6.17 3.41 21.74
N PRO A 39 6.29 3.06 20.45
CA PRO A 39 5.74 3.89 19.38
C PRO A 39 4.22 3.98 19.52
N ALA A 40 3.69 5.19 19.38
CA ALA A 40 2.27 5.43 19.15
C ALA A 40 2.07 5.65 17.66
N ILE A 41 1.14 4.91 17.06
CA ILE A 41 0.93 4.93 15.61
C ILE A 41 -0.39 5.57 15.29
N VAL A 42 -0.30 6.66 14.54
CA VAL A 42 -1.44 7.46 14.13
C VAL A 42 -1.59 7.30 12.63
N THR A 43 -2.77 6.85 12.20
CA THR A 43 -3.12 6.92 10.79
C THR A 43 -3.43 8.37 10.48
N ASP A 44 -2.66 8.98 9.59
CA ASP A 44 -2.90 10.34 9.13
C ASP A 44 -4.08 10.33 8.16
N THR A 45 -5.19 10.90 8.58
CA THR A 45 -6.42 11.01 7.77
C THR A 45 -6.41 12.22 6.85
N THR A 46 -5.35 13.04 6.86
CA THR A 46 -5.26 14.24 6.02
C THR A 46 -4.74 13.96 4.61
N GLY A 47 -4.06 12.82 4.42
CA GLY A 47 -3.71 12.31 3.09
C GLY A 47 -4.71 11.27 2.60
N GLU A 48 -5.16 11.39 1.36
CA GLU A 48 -5.91 10.31 0.72
C GLU A 48 -5.02 9.07 0.58
N SER A 49 -5.58 7.90 0.84
CA SER A 49 -4.84 6.64 0.74
C SER A 49 -4.48 6.41 -0.72
N ARG A 50 -3.19 6.46 -1.06
CA ARG A 50 -2.73 6.24 -2.44
C ARG A 50 -2.36 4.78 -2.62
N PHE A 51 -2.80 4.20 -3.71
CA PHE A 51 -2.42 2.85 -4.09
C PHE A 51 -2.34 2.74 -5.60
N GLY A 52 -1.82 1.63 -6.09
CA GLY A 52 -1.78 1.37 -7.52
C GLY A 52 -0.97 0.14 -7.88
N LEU A 53 -0.68 0.03 -9.16
CA LEU A 53 0.18 -0.99 -9.72
C LEU A 53 1.31 -0.34 -10.51
N ARG A 54 2.48 -0.97 -10.51
CA ARG A 54 3.60 -0.56 -11.37
C ARG A 54 4.37 -1.77 -11.87
N CYS A 55 4.85 -1.69 -13.10
CA CYS A 55 5.76 -2.70 -13.63
C CYS A 55 7.12 -2.64 -12.91
N THR A 56 7.80 -3.77 -12.85
CA THR A 56 9.17 -3.88 -12.32
C THR A 56 10.25 -3.56 -13.35
N SER A 57 9.90 -3.54 -14.64
CA SER A 57 10.87 -3.52 -15.74
C SER A 57 10.62 -2.43 -16.80
N CYS A 58 9.46 -1.79 -16.81
CA CYS A 58 9.16 -0.64 -17.69
C CYS A 58 8.38 0.44 -16.94
N ASP A 59 8.11 1.56 -17.61
CA ASP A 59 7.45 2.74 -17.01
C ASP A 59 5.92 2.60 -16.88
N TRP A 60 5.35 1.42 -17.12
CA TRP A 60 3.91 1.22 -16.95
C TRP A 60 3.52 1.31 -15.47
N SER A 61 2.53 2.15 -15.17
CA SER A 61 1.88 2.24 -13.88
C SER A 61 0.43 2.69 -14.02
N VAL A 62 -0.41 2.29 -13.05
CA VAL A 62 -1.78 2.77 -12.87
C VAL A 62 -1.99 3.14 -11.41
N HIS A 63 -2.65 4.26 -11.18
CA HIS A 63 -3.00 4.78 -9.87
C HIS A 63 -4.43 4.36 -9.50
N GLY A 64 -4.71 4.36 -8.20
CA GLY A 64 -6.02 3.98 -7.64
C GLY A 64 -7.20 4.82 -8.12
N GLU A 65 -6.93 5.97 -8.72
CA GLU A 65 -7.92 6.92 -9.26
C GLU A 65 -8.14 6.73 -10.77
N ASP A 66 -7.34 5.90 -11.45
CA ASP A 66 -7.45 5.68 -12.88
C ASP A 66 -8.54 4.62 -13.19
N ASP A 67 -9.39 4.86 -14.20
CA ASP A 67 -10.46 3.92 -14.61
C ASP A 67 -9.94 2.50 -14.92
N GLU A 68 -8.70 2.39 -15.40
CA GLU A 68 -8.07 1.12 -15.75
C GLU A 68 -7.82 0.21 -14.54
N ILE A 69 -7.83 0.78 -13.33
CA ILE A 69 -7.54 0.08 -12.07
C ILE A 69 -8.60 -0.98 -11.72
N ASP A 70 -9.84 -0.79 -12.17
CA ASP A 70 -10.97 -1.70 -11.94
C ASP A 70 -10.71 -3.10 -12.50
N ASN A 71 -9.85 -3.21 -13.54
CA ASN A 71 -9.43 -4.49 -14.11
C ASN A 71 -8.58 -5.33 -13.14
N TYR A 72 -8.08 -4.73 -12.07
CA TYR A 72 -7.14 -5.33 -11.12
C TYR A 72 -7.67 -5.41 -9.69
N ASP A 73 -8.96 -5.12 -9.48
CA ASP A 73 -9.62 -5.08 -8.16
C ASP A 73 -9.27 -6.28 -7.26
N SER A 74 -9.27 -7.49 -7.81
CA SER A 74 -8.97 -8.70 -7.04
C SER A 74 -7.54 -8.77 -6.47
N ILE A 75 -6.55 -8.19 -7.16
CA ILE A 75 -5.16 -8.17 -6.69
C ILE A 75 -4.95 -7.05 -5.69
N ILE A 76 -5.59 -5.91 -5.95
CA ILE A 76 -5.56 -4.73 -5.06
C ILE A 76 -6.22 -5.08 -3.73
N SER A 77 -7.40 -5.69 -3.75
CA SER A 77 -8.10 -6.15 -2.54
C SER A 77 -7.22 -7.07 -1.68
N ARG A 78 -6.56 -8.07 -2.30
CA ARG A 78 -5.63 -8.96 -1.60
C ARG A 78 -4.40 -8.24 -1.06
N GLY A 79 -3.92 -7.23 -1.77
CA GLY A 79 -2.84 -6.35 -1.33
C GLY A 79 -3.26 -5.51 -0.11
N ALA A 80 -4.47 -4.94 -0.15
CA ALA A 80 -5.03 -4.10 0.90
C ALA A 80 -5.21 -4.88 2.21
N GLU A 81 -5.72 -6.12 2.15
CA GLU A 81 -5.81 -7.01 3.33
C GLU A 81 -4.45 -7.27 3.98
N ARG A 82 -3.38 -7.33 3.19
CA ARG A 82 -2.02 -7.50 3.71
C ARG A 82 -1.47 -6.20 4.28
N ALA A 83 -1.76 -5.08 3.64
CA ALA A 83 -1.34 -3.76 4.10
C ALA A 83 -2.00 -3.36 5.42
N GLU A 84 -3.29 -3.70 5.62
CA GLU A 84 -3.99 -3.51 6.89
C GLU A 84 -3.32 -4.27 8.04
N LYS A 85 -2.88 -5.51 7.79
CA LYS A 85 -2.12 -6.30 8.79
C LYS A 85 -0.80 -5.66 9.18
N VAL A 86 -0.14 -4.97 8.24
CA VAL A 86 1.08 -4.20 8.53
C VAL A 86 0.72 -3.04 9.47
N GLN A 87 -0.32 -2.25 9.15
CA GLN A 87 -0.77 -1.16 10.04
C GLN A 87 -1.14 -1.67 11.44
N LEU A 88 -1.86 -2.78 11.55
CA LEU A 88 -2.24 -3.38 12.82
C LEU A 88 -1.04 -3.89 13.63
N SER A 89 -0.04 -4.45 12.96
CA SER A 89 1.19 -4.94 13.60
C SER A 89 2.03 -3.79 14.15
N LEU A 90 2.00 -2.64 13.47
CA LEU A 90 2.69 -1.45 13.91
C LEU A 90 1.97 -0.82 15.14
N LYS A 91 0.65 -0.92 15.27
CA LYS A 91 -0.14 -0.38 16.41
C LYS A 91 0.06 -1.10 17.77
N ARG A 92 0.85 -2.17 17.85
CA ARG A 92 1.07 -3.00 19.07
C ARG A 92 2.33 -2.60 19.85
#